data_AF-A0A127MIY3-F1
#
_entry.id   AF-A0A127MIY3-F1
#
_cell.length_a   1.000
_cell.length_b   1.000
_cell.length_c   1.000
_cell.angle_alpha   90.00
_cell.angle_beta   90.00
_cell.angle_gamma   90.00
#
_symmetry.space_group_name_H-M   'P 1'
#
loop_
_entity.id
_entity.type
_entity.pdbx_description
1 polymer ?
#
loop_
_entity_poly.entity_id
_entity_poly.type
_entity_poly.pdbx_seq_one_letter_code
_entity_poly.pdbx_strand_id
1 'polypeptide(L)'
;MTAKVVGISGGSCSGKSTLTQLLFDALGPQQCVILPQDDYFFGLGDAPLGKGGPNFDHPHAVDFDKLSEQLAQLKSGQAIDRPLYDFPTHMPKTETLRTEPRPVILVDGILILQHQPLRDLLDLSIFVECDSDTRFARRLERDVRERGRTAQSVHEQFANQVGPMHDLHVEPSKSHADIVVNSQQSQSHYETPLRMILSKISLQNQ
;
A
#
# COMPACT_ATOMS: atom_id res chain seq x y z
N MET A 1 3.82 -16.78 19.35
CA MET A 1 3.26 -15.42 19.39
C MET A 1 2.66 -15.19 18.01
N THR A 2 1.36 -14.95 17.89
CA THR A 2 0.70 -14.65 16.61
C THR A 2 1.08 -13.26 16.16
N ALA A 3 1.61 -13.11 14.94
CA ALA A 3 1.97 -11.80 14.41
C ALA A 3 0.73 -10.92 14.26
N LYS A 4 0.88 -9.64 14.56
CA LYS A 4 -0.14 -8.62 14.37
C LYS A 4 -0.02 -7.99 12.99
N VAL A 5 -1.11 -8.03 12.23
CA VAL A 5 -1.16 -7.54 10.86
C VAL A 5 -1.90 -6.21 10.81
N VAL A 6 -1.26 -5.18 10.29
CA VAL A 6 -1.83 -3.83 10.13
C VAL A 6 -1.88 -3.46 8.65
N GLY A 7 -3.07 -3.30 8.09
CA GLY A 7 -3.27 -2.83 6.73
C GLY A 7 -3.34 -1.31 6.66
N ILE A 8 -2.56 -0.70 5.78
CA ILE A 8 -2.48 0.74 5.56
C ILE A 8 -2.80 1.03 4.09
N SER A 9 -3.99 1.58 3.85
CA SER A 9 -4.50 1.87 2.51
C SER A 9 -4.81 3.34 2.31
N GLY A 10 -5.21 3.72 1.10
CA GLY A 10 -5.45 5.10 0.69
C GLY A 10 -5.05 5.32 -0.76
N GLY A 11 -5.54 6.42 -1.35
CA GLY A 11 -5.24 6.77 -2.74
C GLY A 11 -3.74 6.94 -3.02
N SER A 12 -3.34 6.80 -4.29
CA SER A 12 -1.97 7.11 -4.72
C SER A 12 -1.57 8.52 -4.27
N CYS A 13 -0.38 8.65 -3.67
CA CYS A 13 0.13 9.90 -3.08
C CYS A 13 -0.71 10.49 -1.92
N SER A 14 -1.55 9.68 -1.26
CA SER A 14 -2.23 10.10 -0.01
C SER A 14 -1.29 10.20 1.19
N GLY A 15 -0.09 9.63 1.13
CA GLY A 15 0.83 9.60 2.28
C GLY A 15 0.76 8.30 3.11
N LYS A 16 0.01 7.29 2.66
CA LYS A 16 0.01 5.94 3.27
C LYS A 16 1.41 5.39 3.50
N SER A 17 2.29 5.47 2.50
CA SER A 17 3.65 4.92 2.60
C SER A 17 4.54 5.74 3.53
N THR A 18 4.25 7.03 3.72
CA THR A 18 4.88 7.85 4.76
C THR A 18 4.46 7.38 6.14
N LEU A 19 3.16 7.15 6.39
CA LEU A 19 2.68 6.61 7.66
C LEU A 19 3.24 5.21 7.94
N THR A 20 3.26 4.33 6.93
CA THR A 20 3.88 3.00 7.01
C THR A 20 5.34 3.09 7.43
N GLN A 21 6.12 3.99 6.83
CA GLN A 21 7.53 4.16 7.19
C GLN A 21 7.71 4.70 8.61
N LEU A 22 6.90 5.69 9.02
CA LEU A 22 6.93 6.22 10.39
C LEU A 22 6.62 5.14 11.44
N LEU A 23 5.66 4.25 11.15
CA LEU A 23 5.34 3.11 12.02
C LEU A 23 6.51 2.11 12.07
N PHE A 24 7.10 1.78 10.91
CA PHE A 24 8.24 0.89 10.83
C PHE A 24 9.46 1.44 11.61
N ASP A 25 9.76 2.73 11.44
CA ASP A 25 10.88 3.38 12.13
C ASP A 25 10.67 3.41 13.65
N ALA A 26 9.43 3.64 14.10
CA ALA A 26 9.09 3.63 15.52
C ALA A 26 9.15 2.24 16.16
N LEU A 27 8.77 1.19 15.44
CA LEU A 27 8.78 -0.20 15.93
C LEU A 27 10.16 -0.87 15.80
N GLY A 28 10.91 -0.51 14.76
CA GLY A 28 12.21 -1.05 14.42
C GLY A 28 12.16 -2.39 13.66
N PRO A 29 13.23 -2.70 12.91
CA PRO A 29 13.28 -3.83 11.98
C PRO A 29 13.26 -5.21 12.66
N GLN A 30 13.44 -5.25 13.99
CA GLN A 30 13.36 -6.50 14.74
C GLN A 30 11.93 -6.88 15.16
N GLN A 31 11.05 -5.89 15.26
CA GLN A 31 9.65 -6.07 15.65
C GLN A 31 8.70 -5.98 14.46
N CYS A 32 9.13 -5.33 13.37
CA CYS A 32 8.27 -4.95 12.27
C CYS A 32 8.84 -5.35 10.91
N VAL A 33 7.96 -5.72 9.98
CA VAL A 33 8.27 -5.89 8.56
C VAL A 33 7.20 -5.23 7.70
N ILE A 34 7.55 -4.76 6.51
CA ILE A 34 6.63 -4.15 5.54
C ILE A 34 6.40 -5.11 4.38
N LEU A 35 5.13 -5.31 4.02
CA LEU A 35 4.66 -6.05 2.86
C LEU A 35 3.92 -5.09 1.92
N PRO A 36 4.61 -4.49 0.93
CA PRO A 36 4.00 -3.59 -0.03
C PRO A 36 3.23 -4.38 -1.10
N GLN A 37 1.97 -4.02 -1.32
CA GLN A 37 1.12 -4.54 -2.40
C GLN A 37 1.77 -4.34 -3.78
N ASP A 38 2.48 -3.23 -3.97
CA ASP A 38 3.05 -2.88 -5.26
C ASP A 38 4.12 -3.88 -5.75
N ASP A 39 4.70 -4.70 -4.86
CA ASP A 39 5.61 -5.79 -5.26
C ASP A 39 4.89 -7.00 -5.89
N TYR A 40 3.55 -7.02 -5.81
CA TYR A 40 2.69 -8.09 -6.31
C TYR A 40 1.94 -7.68 -7.58
N PHE A 41 2.36 -6.62 -8.28
CA PHE A 41 1.82 -6.34 -9.60
C PHE A 41 2.19 -7.45 -10.60
N PHE A 42 1.23 -7.80 -11.46
CA PHE A 42 1.54 -8.56 -12.67
C PHE A 42 2.35 -7.72 -13.65
N GLY A 43 3.01 -8.38 -14.61
CA GLY A 43 3.78 -7.69 -15.65
C GLY A 43 2.89 -6.95 -16.64
N LEU A 44 3.52 -6.08 -17.44
CA LEU A 44 2.86 -5.25 -18.46
C LEU A 44 1.91 -6.02 -19.40
N GLY A 45 2.25 -7.27 -19.74
CA GLY A 45 1.44 -8.11 -20.64
C GLY A 45 0.16 -8.67 -20.02
N ASP A 46 0.11 -8.76 -18.69
CA ASP A 46 -1.00 -9.35 -17.93
C ASP A 46 -1.85 -8.29 -17.23
N ALA A 47 -1.36 -7.05 -17.15
CA ALA A 47 -2.09 -5.94 -16.58
C ALA A 47 -3.35 -5.60 -17.41
N PRO A 48 -4.50 -5.32 -16.76
CA PRO A 48 -5.73 -4.92 -17.45
C PRO A 48 -5.52 -3.68 -18.33
N LEU A 49 -6.18 -3.65 -19.49
CA LEU A 49 -6.16 -2.48 -20.35
C LEU A 49 -7.15 -1.43 -19.87
N GLY A 50 -6.67 -0.19 -19.73
CA GLY A 50 -7.49 1.00 -19.51
C GLY A 50 -7.35 2.00 -20.66
N LYS A 51 -7.91 3.19 -20.46
CA LYS A 51 -7.69 4.31 -21.40
C LYS A 51 -6.22 4.72 -21.34
N GLY A 52 -5.52 4.62 -22.46
CA GLY A 52 -4.10 4.97 -22.56
C GLY A 52 -3.11 3.83 -22.31
N GLY A 53 -3.57 2.57 -22.23
CA GLY A 53 -2.71 1.38 -22.12
C GLY A 53 -2.96 0.57 -20.84
N PRO A 54 -1.99 -0.24 -20.39
CA PRO A 54 -2.07 -1.00 -19.14
C PRO A 54 -2.44 -0.13 -17.94
N ASN A 55 -3.28 -0.65 -17.05
CA ASN A 55 -3.85 0.04 -15.90
C ASN A 55 -3.52 -0.71 -14.60
N PHE A 56 -2.49 -0.22 -13.90
CA PHE A 56 -2.03 -0.79 -12.63
C PHE A 56 -2.85 -0.37 -11.42
N ASP A 57 -3.79 0.57 -11.57
CA ASP A 57 -4.73 0.94 -10.50
C ASP A 57 -5.99 0.05 -10.50
N HIS A 58 -6.11 -0.88 -11.45
CA HIS A 58 -7.20 -1.86 -11.50
C HIS A 58 -6.93 -3.05 -10.56
N PRO A 59 -7.93 -3.59 -9.81
CA PRO A 59 -7.73 -4.71 -8.89
C PRO A 59 -7.06 -5.94 -9.52
N HIS A 60 -7.43 -6.29 -10.76
CA HIS A 60 -6.82 -7.42 -11.50
C HIS A 60 -5.38 -7.19 -11.97
N ALA A 61 -4.78 -6.02 -11.71
CA ALA A 61 -3.35 -5.81 -11.97
C ALA A 61 -2.46 -6.41 -10.87
N VAL A 62 -3.04 -6.83 -9.73
CA VAL A 62 -2.32 -7.30 -8.56
C VAL A 62 -2.61 -8.79 -8.33
N ASP A 63 -1.56 -9.55 -8.03
CA ASP A 63 -1.63 -10.94 -7.58
C ASP A 63 -2.00 -10.99 -6.08
N PHE A 64 -3.28 -10.69 -5.80
CA PHE A 64 -3.81 -10.70 -4.44
C PHE A 64 -3.83 -12.09 -3.79
N ASP A 65 -3.94 -13.14 -4.61
CA ASP A 65 -3.90 -14.52 -4.11
C ASP A 65 -2.51 -14.81 -3.52
N LYS A 66 -1.43 -14.50 -4.26
CA LYS A 66 -0.06 -14.65 -3.77
C LYS A 66 0.24 -13.73 -2.58
N LEU A 67 -0.24 -12.49 -2.59
CA LEU A 67 -0.09 -11.58 -1.46
C LEU A 67 -0.76 -12.14 -0.20
N SER A 68 -1.98 -12.65 -0.31
CA SER A 68 -2.74 -13.22 0.80
C SER A 68 -2.10 -14.51 1.33
N GLU A 69 -1.63 -15.37 0.42
CA GLU A 69 -0.91 -16.60 0.77
C GLU A 69 0.37 -16.27 1.57
N GLN A 70 1.20 -15.37 1.04
CA GLN A 70 2.48 -15.01 1.69
C GLN A 70 2.26 -14.26 3.00
N LEU A 71 1.22 -13.44 3.12
CA LEU A 71 0.83 -12.83 4.39
C LEU A 71 0.43 -13.89 5.42
N ALA A 72 -0.36 -14.90 5.02
CA ALA A 72 -0.74 -16.00 5.90
C ALA A 72 0.48 -16.81 6.35
N GLN A 73 1.44 -17.07 5.45
CA GLN A 73 2.73 -17.70 5.77
C GLN A 73 3.48 -16.91 6.84
N LEU A 74 3.68 -15.60 6.64
CA LEU A 74 4.32 -14.72 7.64
C LEU A 74 3.58 -14.73 8.98
N LYS A 75 2.23 -14.65 8.96
CA LYS A 75 1.40 -14.68 10.17
C LYS A 75 1.56 -16.00 10.94
N SER A 76 1.81 -17.10 10.23
CA SER A 76 2.08 -18.43 10.81
C SER A 76 3.52 -18.66 11.28
N GLY A 77 4.39 -17.66 11.15
CA GLY A 77 5.81 -17.77 11.53
C GLY A 77 6.68 -18.43 10.46
N GLN A 78 6.22 -18.49 9.21
CA GLN A 78 6.99 -18.97 8.07
C GLN A 78 7.52 -17.79 7.26
N ALA A 79 8.81 -17.84 6.93
CA ALA A 79 9.44 -16.83 6.11
C ALA A 79 9.19 -17.08 4.62
N ILE A 80 9.08 -16.00 3.86
CA ILE A 80 8.68 -16.00 2.45
C ILE A 80 9.80 -15.49 1.56
N ASP A 81 9.73 -15.85 0.28
CA ASP A 81 10.49 -15.19 -0.78
C ASP A 81 9.58 -14.17 -1.46
N ARG A 82 9.63 -12.95 -0.93
CA ARG A 82 8.78 -11.84 -1.36
C ARG A 82 9.19 -11.39 -2.77
N PRO A 83 8.26 -11.23 -3.72
CA PRO A 83 8.61 -10.68 -5.03
C PRO A 83 9.15 -9.25 -4.90
N LEU A 84 9.85 -8.81 -5.93
CA LEU A 84 10.28 -7.42 -6.10
C LEU A 84 9.76 -6.94 -7.44
N TYR A 85 9.34 -5.68 -7.52
CA TYR A 85 8.82 -5.11 -8.77
C TYR A 85 9.73 -4.02 -9.35
N ASP A 86 9.87 -4.00 -10.67
CA ASP A 86 10.63 -2.99 -11.40
C ASP A 86 9.67 -1.98 -12.07
N PHE A 87 9.46 -0.83 -11.43
CA PHE A 87 8.54 0.20 -11.93
C PHE A 87 8.96 0.80 -13.29
N PRO A 88 10.24 1.09 -13.57
CA PRO A 88 10.68 1.51 -14.90
C PRO A 88 10.25 0.58 -16.04
N THR A 89 10.33 -0.73 -15.85
CA THR A 89 10.02 -1.73 -16.90
C THR A 89 8.62 -2.30 -16.79
N HIS A 90 7.92 -2.05 -15.68
CA HIS A 90 6.62 -2.64 -15.34
C HIS A 90 6.63 -4.18 -15.38
N MET A 91 7.66 -4.78 -14.76
CA MET A 91 7.82 -6.23 -14.69
C MET A 91 8.18 -6.69 -13.28
N PRO A 92 7.69 -7.86 -12.84
CA PRO A 92 8.24 -8.56 -11.70
C PRO A 92 9.71 -8.89 -11.95
N LYS A 93 10.54 -8.75 -10.91
CA LYS A 93 11.95 -9.13 -10.96
C LYS A 93 12.13 -10.63 -10.78
N THR A 94 13.24 -11.14 -11.29
CA THR A 94 13.62 -12.55 -11.10
C THR A 94 14.10 -12.83 -9.68
N GLU A 95 14.77 -11.86 -9.06
CA GLU A 95 15.19 -11.94 -7.68
C GLU A 95 14.03 -11.69 -6.72
N THR A 96 14.09 -12.36 -5.57
CA THR A 96 13.15 -12.19 -4.46
C THR A 96 13.90 -11.65 -3.24
N LEU A 97 13.15 -11.08 -2.30
CA LEU A 97 13.66 -10.70 -0.98
C LEU A 97 13.18 -11.70 0.06
N ARG A 98 14.13 -12.43 0.66
CA ARG A 98 13.86 -13.26 1.82
C ARG A 98 13.31 -12.38 2.95
N THR A 99 12.08 -12.64 3.34
CA THR A 99 11.35 -11.83 4.33
C THR A 99 10.98 -12.71 5.52
N GLU A 100 11.58 -12.39 6.67
CA GLU A 100 11.38 -13.15 7.91
C GLU A 100 10.12 -12.69 8.66
N PRO A 101 9.40 -13.60 9.35
CA PRO A 101 8.24 -13.25 10.15
C PRO A 101 8.63 -12.32 11.29
N ARG A 102 7.77 -11.34 11.58
CA ARG A 102 7.95 -10.37 12.66
C ARG A 102 6.70 -10.27 13.53
N PRO A 103 6.82 -9.84 14.79
CA PRO A 103 5.67 -9.58 15.67
C PRO A 103 4.63 -8.65 15.05
N VAL A 104 5.04 -7.69 14.22
CA VAL A 104 4.16 -6.77 13.48
C VAL A 104 4.45 -6.86 11.98
N ILE A 105 3.40 -7.01 11.18
CA ILE A 105 3.45 -7.00 9.71
C ILE A 105 2.61 -5.81 9.23
N LEU A 106 3.23 -4.85 8.55
CA LEU A 106 2.55 -3.73 7.94
C LEU A 106 2.29 -4.05 6.47
N VAL A 107 1.03 -4.08 6.05
CA VAL A 107 0.66 -4.26 4.65
C VAL A 107 0.30 -2.91 4.05
N ASP A 108 1.08 -2.43 3.07
CA ASP A 108 0.90 -1.11 2.45
C ASP A 108 0.38 -1.26 1.03
N GLY A 109 -0.75 -0.63 0.68
CA GLY A 109 -1.23 -0.70 -0.69
C GLY A 109 -2.52 0.05 -0.96
N ILE A 110 -2.71 0.46 -2.22
CA ILE A 110 -3.87 1.27 -2.61
C ILE A 110 -5.19 0.47 -2.64
N LEU A 111 -5.13 -0.85 -2.75
CA LEU A 111 -6.29 -1.72 -3.02
C LEU A 111 -6.46 -2.83 -1.96
N ILE A 112 -5.61 -2.88 -0.94
CA ILE A 112 -5.62 -3.96 0.07
C ILE A 112 -6.93 -4.07 0.85
N LEU A 113 -7.64 -2.95 1.06
CA LEU A 113 -8.94 -2.96 1.73
C LEU A 113 -10.11 -3.28 0.78
N GLN A 114 -9.88 -3.31 -0.54
CA GLN A 114 -10.90 -3.73 -1.49
C GLN A 114 -11.00 -5.26 -1.56
N HIS A 115 -9.89 -5.97 -1.33
CA HIS A 115 -9.83 -7.43 -1.42
C HIS A 115 -10.19 -8.13 -0.10
N GLN A 116 -11.38 -8.77 -0.05
CA GLN A 116 -11.91 -9.39 1.18
C GLN A 116 -11.00 -10.47 1.80
N PRO A 117 -10.46 -11.45 1.06
CA PRO A 117 -9.58 -12.47 1.65
C PRO A 117 -8.35 -11.87 2.37
N LEU A 118 -7.76 -10.81 1.82
CA LEU A 118 -6.66 -10.11 2.48
C LEU A 118 -7.12 -9.36 3.72
N ARG A 119 -8.32 -8.72 3.67
CA ARG A 119 -8.91 -8.06 4.83
C ARG A 119 -9.14 -9.01 6.01
N ASP A 120 -9.54 -10.24 5.74
CA ASP A 120 -9.77 -11.25 6.78
C ASP A 120 -8.49 -11.64 7.54
N LEU A 121 -7.32 -11.30 7.00
CA LEU A 121 -6.02 -11.52 7.64
C LEU A 121 -5.57 -10.33 8.51
N LEU A 122 -6.18 -9.15 8.37
CA LEU A 122 -5.81 -7.93 9.06
C LEU A 122 -6.37 -7.91 10.49
N ASP A 123 -5.56 -7.50 11.46
CA ASP A 123 -5.99 -7.27 12.85
C ASP A 123 -6.28 -5.79 13.14
N LEU A 124 -5.79 -4.89 12.27
CA LEU A 124 -6.10 -3.46 12.26
C LEU A 124 -6.04 -2.93 10.83
N SER A 125 -7.01 -2.11 10.44
CA SER A 125 -7.10 -1.50 9.11
C SER A 125 -7.12 0.03 9.20
N ILE A 126 -6.31 0.68 8.37
CA ILE A 126 -6.10 2.12 8.38
C ILE A 126 -6.27 2.64 6.96
N PHE A 127 -7.05 3.72 6.80
CA PHE A 127 -7.18 4.42 5.53
C PHE A 127 -6.62 5.85 5.66
N VAL A 128 -5.67 6.19 4.81
CA VAL A 128 -5.08 7.54 4.74
C VAL A 128 -5.81 8.34 3.67
N GLU A 129 -6.65 9.27 4.10
CA GLU A 129 -7.42 10.14 3.23
C GLU A 129 -6.63 11.41 2.86
N CYS A 130 -6.84 11.86 1.62
CA CYS A 130 -6.23 13.05 1.06
C CYS A 130 -7.04 13.51 -0.15
N ASP A 131 -7.22 14.81 -0.29
CA ASP A 131 -7.94 15.39 -1.43
C ASP A 131 -7.26 15.06 -2.76
N SER A 132 -8.09 14.85 -3.79
CA SER A 132 -7.63 14.49 -5.13
C SER A 132 -6.60 15.48 -5.68
N ASP A 133 -6.83 16.78 -5.49
CA ASP A 133 -5.92 17.83 -5.98
C ASP A 133 -4.55 17.77 -5.29
N THR A 134 -4.53 17.51 -3.98
CA THR A 134 -3.28 17.35 -3.22
C THR A 134 -2.55 16.08 -3.65
N ARG A 135 -3.26 14.96 -3.82
CA ARG A 135 -2.69 13.71 -4.34
C ARG A 135 -2.12 13.89 -5.73
N PHE A 136 -2.84 14.59 -6.62
CA PHE A 136 -2.38 14.87 -7.97
C PHE A 136 -1.12 15.73 -7.97
N ALA A 137 -1.09 16.82 -7.21
CA ALA A 137 0.08 17.69 -7.11
C ALA A 137 1.33 16.92 -6.62
N ARG A 138 1.19 16.10 -5.57
CA ARG A 138 2.26 15.23 -5.06
C ARG A 138 2.70 14.19 -6.09
N ARG A 139 1.75 13.59 -6.82
CA ARG A 139 2.05 12.60 -7.85
C ARG A 139 2.79 13.20 -9.03
N LEU A 140 2.39 14.40 -9.46
CA LEU A 140 3.05 15.15 -10.52
C LEU A 140 4.52 15.43 -10.15
N GLU A 141 4.77 15.95 -8.95
CA GLU A 141 6.12 16.20 -8.47
C GLU A 141 6.97 14.93 -8.43
N ARG A 142 6.47 13.86 -7.79
CA ARG A 142 7.18 12.59 -7.65
C ARG A 142 7.47 11.94 -8.99
N ASP A 143 6.46 11.79 -9.85
CA ASP A 143 6.61 11.03 -11.09
C ASP A 143 7.51 11.75 -12.11
N VAL A 144 7.49 13.09 -12.14
CA VAL A 144 8.41 13.87 -12.98
C VAL A 144 9.83 13.78 -12.45
N ARG A 145 10.03 13.96 -11.14
CA ARG A 145 11.36 14.04 -10.52
C ARG A 145 12.06 12.67 -10.39
N GLU A 146 11.32 11.64 -9.98
CA GLU A 146 11.89 10.36 -9.57
C GLU A 146 11.68 9.26 -10.61
N ARG A 147 10.63 9.36 -11.45
CA ARG A 147 10.27 8.32 -12.43
C ARG A 147 10.47 8.74 -13.88
N GLY A 148 11.01 9.94 -14.13
CA GLY A 148 11.32 10.43 -15.49
C GLY A 148 10.09 10.64 -16.38
N ARG A 149 8.91 10.83 -15.80
CA ARG A 149 7.65 11.02 -16.54
C ARG A 149 7.51 12.48 -17.00
N THR A 150 6.77 12.73 -18.08
CA THR A 150 6.42 14.10 -18.47
C THR A 150 5.16 14.55 -17.74
N ALA A 151 5.03 15.86 -17.45
CA ALA A 151 3.83 16.40 -16.80
C ALA A 151 2.53 16.04 -17.55
N GLN A 152 2.56 16.10 -18.89
CA GLN A 152 1.45 15.68 -19.74
C GLN A 152 1.08 14.20 -19.50
N SER A 153 2.05 13.29 -19.52
CA SER A 153 1.79 11.86 -19.31
C SER A 153 1.20 11.57 -17.91
N VAL A 154 1.63 12.31 -16.88
CA VAL A 154 1.09 12.17 -15.53
C VAL A 154 -0.35 12.65 -15.47
N HIS A 155 -0.66 13.80 -16.08
CA HIS A 155 -2.02 14.34 -16.14
C HIS A 155 -2.96 13.40 -16.88
N GLU A 156 -2.58 12.95 -18.07
CA GLU A 156 -3.38 12.01 -18.87
C GLU A 156 -3.64 10.71 -18.12
N GLN A 157 -2.62 10.13 -17.48
CA GLN A 157 -2.81 8.91 -16.70
C GLN A 157 -3.70 9.15 -15.47
N PHE A 158 -3.54 10.27 -14.78
CA PHE A 158 -4.34 10.56 -13.59
C PHE A 158 -5.82 10.71 -13.94
N ALA A 159 -6.12 11.45 -15.00
CA ALA A 159 -7.49 11.66 -15.46
C ALA A 159 -8.14 10.38 -16.03
N ASN A 160 -7.37 9.54 -16.72
CA ASN A 160 -7.92 8.39 -17.45
C ASN A 160 -7.90 7.07 -16.67
N GLN A 161 -7.03 6.94 -15.66
CA GLN A 161 -6.80 5.70 -14.92
C GLN A 161 -6.87 5.92 -13.41
N VAL A 162 -5.93 6.68 -12.84
CA VAL A 162 -5.75 6.77 -11.37
C VAL A 162 -6.99 7.32 -10.66
N GLY A 163 -7.53 8.45 -11.13
CA GLY A 163 -8.73 9.07 -10.55
C GLY A 163 -9.94 8.14 -10.64
N PRO A 164 -10.33 7.68 -11.84
CA PRO A 164 -11.45 6.75 -11.99
C PRO A 164 -11.32 5.46 -11.18
N MET A 165 -10.13 4.85 -11.12
CA MET A 165 -9.90 3.64 -10.31
C MET A 165 -9.92 3.94 -8.81
N HIS A 166 -9.45 5.11 -8.40
CA HIS A 166 -9.57 5.55 -7.01
C HIS A 166 -11.03 5.64 -6.60
N ASP A 167 -11.86 6.35 -7.37
CA ASP A 167 -13.27 6.54 -7.07
C ASP A 167 -14.05 5.21 -7.08
N LEU A 168 -13.68 4.28 -7.97
CA LEU A 168 -14.36 3.00 -8.13
C LEU A 168 -13.94 1.93 -7.10
N HIS A 169 -12.65 1.91 -6.71
CA HIS A 169 -12.09 0.79 -5.95
C HIS A 169 -11.43 1.20 -4.64
N VAL A 170 -10.74 2.35 -4.60
CA VAL A 170 -9.95 2.75 -3.44
C VAL A 170 -10.82 3.49 -2.43
N GLU A 171 -11.51 4.56 -2.83
CA GLU A 171 -12.32 5.37 -1.91
C GLU A 171 -13.45 4.57 -1.25
N PRO A 172 -14.21 3.68 -1.94
CA PRO A 172 -15.23 2.87 -1.29
C PRO A 172 -14.67 1.93 -0.21
N SER A 173 -13.42 1.48 -0.38
CA SER A 173 -12.77 0.57 0.57
C SER A 173 -12.48 1.21 1.93
N LYS A 174 -12.52 2.55 2.03
CA LYS A 174 -12.45 3.31 3.28
C LYS A 174 -13.48 2.86 4.31
N SER A 175 -14.65 2.40 3.85
CA SER A 175 -15.71 1.87 4.73
C SER A 175 -15.30 0.63 5.53
N HIS A 176 -14.21 -0.05 5.13
CA HIS A 176 -13.65 -1.20 5.84
C HIS A 176 -12.54 -0.83 6.82
N ALA A 177 -12.20 0.46 6.98
CA ALA A 177 -11.11 0.89 7.85
C ALA A 177 -11.56 1.11 9.30
N ASP A 178 -10.78 0.62 10.26
CA ASP A 178 -10.96 0.90 11.69
C ASP A 178 -10.56 2.33 12.05
N ILE A 179 -9.58 2.88 11.32
CA ILE A 179 -9.01 4.22 11.56
C ILE A 179 -8.90 4.95 10.22
N VAL A 180 -9.37 6.19 10.18
CA VAL A 180 -9.11 7.12 9.08
C VAL A 180 -8.12 8.19 9.53
N VAL A 181 -7.05 8.39 8.76
CA VAL A 181 -6.02 9.40 9.01
C VAL A 181 -6.03 10.42 7.89
N ASN A 182 -6.21 11.69 8.23
CA ASN A 182 -6.17 12.78 7.26
C ASN A 182 -4.74 13.31 7.08
N SER A 183 -4.31 13.43 5.83
CA SER A 183 -2.95 13.82 5.41
C SER A 183 -2.87 15.15 4.65
N GLN A 184 -3.94 15.95 4.63
CA GLN A 184 -4.07 17.16 3.80
C GLN A 184 -3.08 18.27 4.18
N GLN A 185 -2.54 18.28 5.41
CA GLN A 185 -1.60 19.29 5.91
C GLN A 185 -0.31 18.64 6.47
N SER A 186 0.69 19.45 6.83
CA SER A 186 2.13 19.12 7.01
C SER A 186 2.50 17.80 7.74
N GLN A 187 3.78 17.42 7.75
CA GLN A 187 4.25 16.21 8.45
C GLN A 187 3.87 16.13 9.94
N SER A 188 3.64 17.27 10.61
CA SER A 188 3.20 17.32 12.02
C SER A 188 1.87 16.63 12.30
N HIS A 189 1.06 16.34 11.28
CA HIS A 189 -0.25 15.70 11.43
C HIS A 189 -0.19 14.22 11.78
N TYR A 190 0.94 13.55 11.53
CA TYR A 190 1.06 12.13 11.85
C TYR A 190 1.37 11.86 13.33
N GLU A 191 1.78 12.85 14.14
CA GLU A 191 2.20 12.56 15.53
C GLU A 191 1.06 11.92 16.37
N THR A 192 -0.12 12.54 16.36
CA THR A 192 -1.27 12.04 17.13
C THR A 192 -1.78 10.69 16.58
N PRO A 193 -2.03 10.55 15.26
CA PRO A 193 -2.36 9.25 14.66
C PRO A 193 -1.32 8.17 14.95
N LEU A 194 -0.03 8.48 14.81
CA LEU A 194 1.07 7.53 15.04
C LEU A 194 1.05 7.01 16.48
N ARG A 195 0.95 7.90 17.48
CA ARG A 195 0.85 7.49 18.90
C ARG A 195 -0.38 6.61 19.15
N MET A 196 -1.53 6.94 18.57
CA MET A 196 -2.75 6.15 18.70
C MET A 196 -2.62 4.77 18.04
N ILE A 197 -2.02 4.69 16.86
CA ILE A 197 -1.84 3.42 16.14
C ILE A 197 -0.84 2.54 16.92
N LEU A 198 0.29 3.11 17.37
CA LEU A 198 1.28 2.38 18.16
C LEU A 198 0.69 1.84 19.46
N SER A 199 -0.14 2.62 20.17
CA SER A 199 -0.79 2.11 21.38
C SER A 199 -1.73 0.94 21.08
N LYS A 200 -2.50 1.00 19.99
CA LYS A 200 -3.33 -0.13 19.53
C LYS A 200 -2.49 -1.33 19.13
N ILE A 201 -1.33 -1.15 18.52
CA ILE A 201 -0.40 -2.25 18.20
C ILE A 201 0.11 -2.90 19.49
N SER A 202 0.57 -2.10 20.47
CA SER A 202 1.16 -2.60 21.72
C SER A 202 0.17 -3.22 22.72
N LEU A 203 -1.05 -2.69 22.85
CA LEU A 203 -2.04 -3.12 23.86
C LEU A 203 -2.59 -4.55 23.65
N GLN A 204 -2.32 -5.18 22.51
CA GLN A 204 -2.75 -6.56 22.23
C GLN A 204 -1.59 -7.56 22.22
N ASN A 205 -0.36 -7.09 22.51
CA ASN A 205 0.84 -7.91 22.62
C ASN A 205 1.20 -8.24 24.10
N GLN A 206 0.36 -7.82 25.04
CA GLN A 206 0.40 -8.19 26.48
C GLN A 206 -0.78 -9.10 26.79
#